data_AF-A0A7S2JTE3-F1
#
_entry.id   AF-A0A7S2JTE3-F1
#
_cell.length_a   1.000
_cell.length_b   1.000
_cell.length_c   1.000
_cell.angle_alpha   90.00
_cell.angle_beta   90.00
_cell.angle_gamma   90.00
#
_symmetry.space_group_name_H-M   'P 1'
#
loop_
_entity.id
_entity.type
_entity.pdbx_description
1 polymer ?
#
loop_
_entity_poly.entity_id
_entity_poly.type
_entity_poly.pdbx_seq_one_letter_code
_entity_poly.pdbx_strand_id
1 'polypeptide(L)'
;LKKSCNLRMIPDHTGLLEPDEVFVALYDDILEIEQSCTAILAMRFPAYIAEDMLTLKVVTRKTLRFRSSLIPYGDGLYDFFENVRNCLIMSTKPLGGQCVADL
;
A
#
# COMPACT_ATOMS: atom_id res chain seq x y z
N LEU A 1 16.64 8.54 11.26
CA LEU A 1 15.49 7.60 11.16
C LEU A 1 15.85 6.43 10.27
N LYS A 2 15.56 5.20 10.70
CA LYS A 2 15.67 4.01 9.87
C LYS A 2 14.56 4.06 8.80
N LYS A 3 14.93 4.17 7.53
CA LYS A 3 14.00 4.31 6.38
C LYS A 3 13.64 2.96 5.75
N SER A 4 13.78 1.86 6.49
CA SER A 4 13.50 0.51 6.01
C SER A 4 12.96 -0.38 7.13
N CYS A 5 12.03 -1.26 6.78
CA CYS A 5 11.42 -2.22 7.68
C CYS A 5 10.90 -3.44 6.90
N ASN A 6 10.73 -4.56 7.60
CA ASN A 6 10.07 -5.74 7.04
C ASN A 6 8.60 -5.69 7.44
N LEU A 7 7.70 -5.67 6.45
CA LEU A 7 6.26 -5.60 6.66
C LEU A 7 5.59 -6.84 6.07
N ARG A 8 4.45 -7.22 6.65
CA ARG A 8 3.57 -8.22 6.03
C ARG A 8 2.88 -7.58 4.82
N MET A 9 2.90 -8.25 3.69
CA MET A 9 2.13 -7.86 2.50
C MET A 9 0.69 -8.34 2.67
N ILE A 10 -0.27 -7.46 2.47
CA ILE A 10 -1.71 -7.74 2.54
C ILE A 10 -2.34 -7.26 1.23
N PRO A 11 -3.19 -8.05 0.56
CA PRO A 11 -3.88 -7.60 -0.64
C PRO A 11 -4.94 -6.54 -0.31
N ASP A 12 -5.10 -5.58 -1.20
CA ASP A 12 -6.22 -4.64 -1.18
C ASP A 12 -7.53 -5.33 -1.58
N HIS A 13 -8.35 -5.63 -0.59
CA HIS A 13 -9.69 -6.20 -0.78
C HIS A 13 -10.76 -5.18 -1.17
N THR A 14 -10.43 -3.88 -1.14
CA THR A 14 -11.38 -2.79 -1.37
C THR A 14 -11.34 -2.29 -2.82
N GLY A 15 -10.23 -2.51 -3.53
CA GLY A 15 -9.99 -2.02 -4.89
C GLY A 15 -9.73 -0.51 -4.97
N LEU A 16 -9.43 0.14 -3.84
CA LEU A 16 -9.18 1.58 -3.75
C LEU A 16 -7.76 1.97 -4.21
N LEU A 17 -6.80 1.05 -4.24
CA LEU A 17 -5.45 1.28 -4.76
C LEU A 17 -5.40 1.10 -6.29
N GLU A 18 -4.62 1.95 -6.99
CA GLU A 18 -4.24 1.70 -8.39
C GLU A 18 -3.10 0.66 -8.50
N PRO A 19 -2.81 0.09 -9.68
CA PRO A 19 -1.87 -1.03 -9.79
C PRO A 19 -0.46 -0.76 -9.22
N ASP A 20 0.07 0.45 -9.36
CA ASP A 20 1.39 0.87 -8.88
C ASP A 20 1.36 1.52 -7.49
N GLU A 21 0.20 1.49 -6.83
CA GLU A 21 -0.04 2.16 -5.55
C GLU A 21 -0.04 1.18 -4.37
N VAL A 22 0.47 1.67 -3.24
CA VAL A 22 0.50 0.96 -1.97
C VAL A 22 0.07 1.85 -0.82
N PHE A 23 -0.49 1.22 0.21
CA PHE A 23 -0.72 1.88 1.50
C PHE A 23 0.18 1.27 2.57
N VAL A 24 0.92 2.13 3.26
CA VAL A 24 1.86 1.73 4.30
C VAL A 24 1.18 1.97 5.66
N ALA A 25 0.61 0.92 6.23
CA ALA A 25 -0.13 0.99 7.49
C ALA A 25 0.86 0.87 8.67
N LEU A 26 1.45 1.98 9.09
CA LEU A 26 2.35 2.03 10.25
C LEU A 26 1.65 2.62 11.47
N TYR A 27 2.17 2.30 12.67
CA TYR A 27 1.71 2.87 13.93
C TYR A 27 2.07 4.36 14.06
N ASP A 28 1.37 5.07 14.95
CA ASP A 28 1.37 6.54 15.07
C ASP A 28 2.76 7.20 15.20
N ASP A 29 3.75 6.49 15.76
CA ASP A 29 5.13 6.99 15.85
C ASP A 29 5.85 7.13 14.49
N ILE A 30 5.22 6.68 13.39
CA ILE A 30 5.79 6.67 12.04
C ILE A 30 4.91 7.43 11.03
N LEU A 31 3.92 8.21 11.48
CA LEU A 31 3.06 9.06 10.64
C LEU A 31 3.86 10.07 9.78
N GLU A 32 5.07 10.46 10.20
CA GLU A 32 5.96 11.29 9.38
C GLU A 32 6.36 10.64 8.05
N ILE A 33 6.49 9.31 8.00
CA ILE A 33 6.83 8.60 6.75
C ILE A 33 5.63 8.61 5.80
N GLU A 34 4.42 8.40 6.30
CA GLU A 34 3.20 8.45 5.46
C GLU A 34 3.01 9.84 4.82
N GLN A 35 3.45 10.91 5.50
CA GLN A 35 3.31 12.29 5.03
C GLN A 35 4.44 12.76 4.11
N SER A 36 5.64 12.17 4.22
CA SER A 36 6.84 12.62 3.49
C SER A 36 7.30 11.66 2.40
N CYS A 37 6.83 10.42 2.41
CA CYS A 37 7.22 9.40 1.44
C CYS A 37 6.22 9.36 0.28
N THR A 38 6.68 9.74 -0.91
CA THR A 38 5.88 9.66 -2.15
C THR A 38 6.01 8.29 -2.83
N ALA A 39 7.13 7.61 -2.62
CA ALA A 39 7.41 6.30 -3.20
C ALA A 39 8.34 5.48 -2.29
N ILE A 40 8.15 4.17 -2.31
CA ILE A 40 9.01 3.19 -1.63
C ILE A 40 9.62 2.23 -2.64
N LEU A 41 10.73 1.61 -2.24
CA LEU A 41 11.27 0.42 -2.87
C LEU A 41 10.84 -0.79 -2.03
N ALA A 42 10.05 -1.69 -2.61
CA ALA A 42 9.60 -2.93 -2.00
C ALA A 42 10.33 -4.11 -2.62
N MET A 43 10.69 -5.10 -1.80
CA MET A 43 11.27 -6.36 -2.26
C MET A 43 10.93 -7.49 -1.28
N ARG A 44 10.87 -8.72 -1.78
CA ARG A 44 10.89 -9.92 -0.94
C ARG A 44 12.32 -10.42 -0.82
N PHE A 45 12.74 -10.82 0.38
CA PHE A 45 14.07 -11.38 0.57
C PHE A 45 14.04 -12.91 0.44
N PRO A 46 14.98 -13.51 -0.31
CA PRO A 46 16.01 -12.86 -1.15
C PRO A 46 15.46 -12.36 -2.50
N ALA A 47 16.06 -11.29 -3.03
CA ALA A 47 15.86 -10.83 -4.40
C ALA A 47 17.02 -11.34 -5.27
N TYR A 48 16.70 -12.01 -6.37
CA TYR A 48 17.64 -12.63 -7.31
C TYR A 48 17.75 -11.86 -8.63
N ILE A 49 16.66 -11.23 -9.06
CA ILE A 49 16.59 -10.45 -10.30
C ILE A 49 16.16 -9.01 -10.01
N ALA A 50 16.37 -8.11 -10.97
CA ALA A 50 16.05 -6.69 -10.79
C ALA A 50 14.54 -6.47 -10.58
N GLU A 51 13.73 -7.31 -11.21
CA GLU A 51 12.27 -7.31 -11.16
C GLU A 51 11.71 -7.70 -9.78
N ASP A 52 12.51 -8.32 -8.91
CA ASP A 52 12.11 -8.62 -7.52
C ASP A 52 12.05 -7.34 -6.65
N MET A 53 12.56 -6.21 -7.16
CA MET A 53 12.51 -4.90 -6.54
C MET A 53 11.52 -4.00 -7.28
N LEU A 54 10.46 -3.58 -6.59
CA LEU A 54 9.39 -2.76 -7.15
C LEU A 54 9.43 -1.36 -6.54
N THR A 55 9.47 -0.35 -7.40
CA THR A 55 9.22 1.03 -6.98
C THR A 55 7.72 1.28 -7.00
N LEU A 56 7.14 1.54 -5.83
CA LEU A 56 5.70 1.68 -5.65
C LEU A 56 5.36 3.05 -5.08
N LYS A 57 4.25 3.63 -5.55
CA LYS A 57 3.77 4.93 -5.11
C LYS A 57 3.01 4.79 -3.80
N VAL A 58 3.38 5.57 -2.80
CA VAL A 58 2.69 5.56 -1.51
C VAL A 58 1.44 6.44 -1.61
N VAL A 59 0.31 5.87 -1.23
CA VAL A 59 -0.96 6.57 -1.11
C VAL A 59 -1.20 6.92 0.35
N THR A 60 -1.61 8.15 0.60
CA THR A 60 -1.94 8.59 1.96
C THR A 60 -3.33 8.11 2.38
N ARG A 61 -3.52 7.98 3.69
CA ARG A 61 -4.82 7.71 4.30
C ARG A 61 -5.89 8.73 3.89
N LYS A 62 -5.52 10.00 3.74
CA LYS A 62 -6.42 11.07 3.25
C LYS A 62 -6.92 10.77 1.83
N THR A 63 -6.04 10.31 0.96
CA THR A 63 -6.40 9.94 -0.42
C THR A 63 -7.36 8.76 -0.45
N LEU A 64 -7.11 7.73 0.35
CA LEU A 64 -8.00 6.56 0.45
C LEU A 64 -9.38 6.93 0.99
N ARG A 65 -9.44 7.77 2.02
CA ARG A 65 -10.69 8.28 2.59
C ARG A 65 -11.49 9.09 1.58
N PHE A 66 -10.81 9.91 0.79
CA PHE A 66 -11.45 10.65 -0.29
C PHE A 66 -12.01 9.68 -1.34
N ARG A 67 -11.21 8.70 -1.80
CA ARG A 67 -11.66 7.73 -2.82
C ARG A 67 -12.83 6.88 -2.34
N SER A 68 -12.82 6.42 -1.09
CA SER A 68 -13.95 5.67 -0.53
C SER A 68 -15.24 6.49 -0.52
N SER A 69 -15.15 7.79 -0.21
CA SER A 69 -16.31 8.69 -0.19
C SER A 69 -16.93 8.95 -1.57
N LEU A 70 -16.19 8.69 -2.66
CA LEU A 70 -16.70 8.79 -4.02
C LEU A 70 -17.53 7.57 -4.46
N ILE A 71 -17.46 6.46 -3.71
CA ILE A 71 -18.19 5.24 -4.02
C ILE A 71 -19.52 5.24 -3.26
N PRO A 72 -20.68 5.09 -3.93
CA PRO A 72 -21.97 4.94 -3.25
C PRO A 72 -21.92 3.75 -2.27
N TYR A 73 -22.32 3.96 -1.01
CA TYR A 73 -22.19 2.99 0.10
C TYR A 73 -20.74 2.61 0.48
N GLY A 74 -19.75 3.43 0.09
CA GLY A 74 -18.32 3.20 0.28
C GLY A 74 -17.78 3.45 1.69
N ASP A 75 -18.60 3.87 2.66
CA ASP A 75 -18.15 4.14 4.03
C ASP A 75 -17.47 2.92 4.66
N GLY A 76 -18.01 1.71 4.41
CA GLY A 76 -17.43 0.47 4.93
C GLY A 76 -16.12 0.04 4.25
N LEU A 77 -15.77 0.60 3.08
CA LEU A 77 -14.52 0.26 2.39
C LEU A 77 -13.31 0.91 3.07
N TYR A 78 -13.49 2.11 3.64
CA TYR A 78 -12.42 2.80 4.34
C TYR A 78 -12.08 2.18 5.69
N ASP A 79 -13.06 1.55 6.36
CA ASP A 79 -12.87 0.90 7.65
C ASP A 79 -11.74 -0.14 7.62
N PHE A 80 -11.54 -0.81 6.48
CA PHE A 80 -10.41 -1.72 6.29
C PHE A 80 -9.06 -1.03 6.57
N PHE A 81 -8.83 0.14 5.97
CA PHE A 81 -7.58 0.89 6.08
C PHE A 81 -7.36 1.52 7.47
N GLU A 82 -8.44 1.80 8.20
CA GLU A 82 -8.32 2.30 9.59
C GLU A 82 -7.94 1.22 10.58
N ASN A 83 -8.34 -0.04 10.34
CA ASN A 83 -8.16 -1.15 11.27
C ASN A 83 -6.87 -1.95 11.05
N VAL A 84 -6.25 -1.84 9.88
CA VAL A 84 -4.96 -2.48 9.56
C VAL A 84 -3.77 -1.73 10.15
N ARG A 85 -2.77 -2.49 10.60
CA ARG A 85 -1.55 -1.99 11.26
C ARG A 85 -0.37 -2.89 10.94
N ASN A 86 0.83 -2.30 10.90
CA ASN A 86 2.12 -2.95 10.68
C ASN A 86 2.19 -3.80 9.40
N CYS A 87 1.59 -3.32 8.32
CA CYS A 87 1.54 -4.03 7.04
C CYS A 87 1.70 -3.08 5.86
N LEU A 88 2.09 -3.67 4.72
CA LEU A 88 2.08 -3.05 3.41
C LEU A 88 0.86 -3.57 2.65
N ILE A 89 -0.05 -2.69 2.28
CA ILE A 89 -1.22 -3.06 1.50
C ILE A 89 -0.89 -2.87 0.02
N MET A 90 -1.03 -3.95 -0.74
CA MET A 90 -0.65 -4.05 -2.14
C MET A 90 -1.90 -4.08 -3.01
N SER A 91 -1.87 -3.38 -4.14
CA SER A 91 -2.98 -3.40 -5.09
C SER A 91 -3.24 -4.80 -5.63
N THR A 92 -4.52 -5.15 -5.75
CA THR A 92 -5.00 -6.36 -6.42
C THR A 92 -5.30 -6.12 -7.90
N LYS A 93 -5.12 -4.89 -8.40
CA LYS A 93 -5.27 -4.57 -9.82
C LYS A 93 -4.04 -5.02 -10.61
N PRO A 94 -4.22 -5.41 -11.88
CA PRO A 94 -3.11 -5.86 -12.70
C PRO A 94 -2.20 -4.71 -13.14
N LEU A 95 -0.88 -4.89 -13.05
CA LEU A 95 0.15 -4.06 -13.64
C LEU A 95 0.90 -4.90 -14.68
N GLY A 96 0.89 -4.49 -15.95
CA GLY A 96 1.52 -5.27 -17.03
C GLY A 96 0.93 -6.68 -17.23
N GLY A 97 -0.30 -6.91 -16.77
CA GLY A 97 -1.00 -8.21 -16.87
C GLY A 97 -0.81 -9.13 -15.66
N GLN A 98 -0.06 -8.72 -14.63
CA GLN A 98 0.14 -9.49 -13.39
C GLN A 98 -0.42 -8.72 -12.18
N CYS A 99 -1.02 -9.44 -11.24
CA CYS A 99 -1.49 -8.85 -9.99
C CYS A 99 -0.30 -8.49 -9.09
N VAL A 100 -0.20 -7.24 -8.65
CA VAL A 100 0.94 -6.74 -7.88
C VAL A 100 1.02 -7.34 -6.48
N ALA A 101 -0.12 -7.74 -5.91
CA ALA A 101 -0.16 -8.48 -4.65
C ALA A 101 0.31 -9.94 -4.76
N ASP A 102 0.39 -10.50 -5.98
CA ASP A 102 0.86 -11.87 -6.23
C ASP A 102 2.37 -11.94 -6.55
N LEU A 103 3.01 -10.76 -6.76
CA LEU A 103 4.46 -10.62 -6.97
C LEU A 103 5.25 -10.81 -5.69
#